data_AF-A0A350RKX0-F1
#
_entry.id   AF-A0A350RKX0-F1
#
_cell.length_a   1.000
_cell.length_b   1.000
_cell.length_c   1.000
_cell.angle_alpha   90.00
_cell.angle_beta   90.00
_cell.angle_gamma   90.00
#
_symmetry.space_group_name_H-M   'P 1'
#
loop_
_entity.id
_entity.type
_entity.pdbx_description
1 polymer ?
#
loop_
_entity_poly.entity_id
_entity_poly.type
_entity_poly.pdbx_seq_one_letter_code
_entity_poly.pdbx_strand_id
1 'polypeptide(L)'
;MTNQNDVVLEALSLAVAARVPVLLWGPPGAGKSSAVEDMCRSIDATYEVVIASIREPSDFSGLPVITDNGVEFAPPRWAKRLCDAGSGVLFLDEISTAPPAVQAALLRVVLERVVGDLTLPDELAIVAAANPPDQAADGWDLSAPLANRFCHLDWHVDPMTVATGLVAGFPTPFIPTLPKEWENQIPIAAGLVGGFLSVRQSLAIQPPIERALAGRAWPSPRT
;
A
#
# COMPACT_ATOMS: atom_id res chain seq x y z
N MET A 1 6.96 -1.47 -27.56
CA MET A 1 5.71 -1.76 -26.83
C MET A 1 6.14 -1.93 -25.39
N THR A 2 5.78 -0.98 -24.52
CA THR A 2 6.08 -1.06 -23.09
C THR A 2 5.25 -2.19 -22.50
N ASN A 3 5.87 -3.12 -21.76
CA ASN A 3 5.13 -4.22 -21.16
C ASN A 3 4.15 -3.65 -20.12
N GLN A 4 2.95 -4.24 -19.98
CA GLN A 4 1.97 -3.77 -18.99
C GLN A 4 2.55 -3.81 -17.56
N ASN A 5 3.45 -4.76 -17.30
CA ASN A 5 4.16 -4.85 -16.03
C ASN A 5 5.16 -3.72 -15.82
N ASP A 6 5.80 -3.22 -16.88
CA ASP A 6 6.72 -2.08 -16.78
C ASP A 6 5.97 -0.82 -16.33
N VAL A 7 4.75 -0.62 -16.84
CA VAL A 7 3.89 0.51 -16.44
C VAL A 7 3.47 0.39 -14.98
N VAL A 8 3.13 -0.82 -14.51
CA VAL A 8 2.78 -1.05 -13.10
C VAL A 8 3.99 -0.82 -12.19
N LEU A 9 5.17 -1.26 -12.60
CA LEU A 9 6.42 -1.05 -11.87
C LEU A 9 6.81 0.44 -11.80
N GLU A 10 6.64 1.16 -12.91
CA GLU A 10 6.87 2.61 -12.96
C GLU A 10 5.88 3.35 -12.04
N ALA A 11 4.60 3.01 -12.11
CA ALA A 11 3.57 3.59 -11.24
C ALA A 11 3.82 3.28 -9.75
N LEU A 12 4.20 2.03 -9.43
CA LEU A 12 4.61 1.64 -8.07
C LEU A 12 5.80 2.47 -7.60
N SER A 13 6.83 2.60 -8.43
CA SER A 13 8.04 3.34 -8.09
C SER A 13 7.76 4.82 -7.83
N LEU A 14 6.94 5.46 -8.67
CA LEU A 14 6.49 6.84 -8.48
C LEU A 14 5.67 7.01 -7.21
N ALA A 15 4.73 6.10 -6.94
CA ALA A 15 3.89 6.18 -5.75
C ALA A 15 4.70 5.97 -4.46
N VAL A 16 5.70 5.08 -4.48
CA VAL A 16 6.66 4.91 -3.38
C VAL A 16 7.48 6.18 -3.17
N ALA A 17 8.01 6.78 -4.24
CA ALA A 17 8.76 8.03 -4.16
C ALA A 17 7.90 9.19 -3.61
N ALA A 18 6.62 9.25 -4.02
CA ALA A 18 5.65 10.25 -3.59
C ALA A 18 4.94 9.89 -2.27
N ARG A 19 5.26 8.73 -1.66
CA ARG A 19 4.68 8.21 -0.41
C ARG A 19 3.15 8.08 -0.45
N VAL A 20 2.61 7.83 -1.64
CA VAL A 20 1.20 7.49 -1.83
C VAL A 20 1.04 6.01 -1.48
N PRO A 21 0.17 5.61 -0.54
CA PRO A 21 -0.04 4.20 -0.24
C PRO A 21 -0.52 3.44 -1.48
N VAL A 22 0.13 2.32 -1.79
CA VAL A 22 -0.20 1.48 -2.96
C VAL A 22 -0.72 0.12 -2.52
N LEU A 23 -1.69 -0.41 -3.26
CA LEU A 23 -2.14 -1.79 -3.16
C LEU A 23 -1.93 -2.51 -4.49
N LEU A 24 -1.16 -3.60 -4.47
CA LEU A 24 -0.92 -4.50 -5.59
C LEU A 24 -1.94 -5.64 -5.58
N TRP A 25 -2.81 -5.67 -6.59
CA TRP A 25 -3.75 -6.77 -6.81
C TRP A 25 -3.20 -7.79 -7.79
N GLY A 26 -3.08 -9.05 -7.39
CA GLY A 26 -2.67 -10.10 -8.33
C GLY A 26 -2.64 -11.47 -7.69
N PRO A 27 -2.40 -12.54 -8.46
CA PRO A 27 -2.43 -13.89 -7.94
C PRO A 27 -1.38 -14.14 -6.84
N PRO A 28 -1.62 -15.09 -5.92
CA PRO A 28 -0.60 -15.54 -4.99
C PRO A 28 0.60 -16.11 -5.77
N GLY A 29 1.82 -15.89 -5.27
CA GLY A 29 3.05 -16.36 -5.92
C GLY A 29 3.44 -15.60 -7.21
N ALA A 30 2.79 -14.48 -7.52
CA ALA A 30 3.05 -13.69 -8.73
C ALA A 30 4.30 -12.79 -8.68
N GLY A 31 5.14 -12.89 -7.65
CA GLY A 31 6.36 -12.08 -7.50
C GLY A 31 6.16 -10.65 -6.97
N LYS A 32 4.97 -10.31 -6.46
CA LYS A 32 4.67 -8.98 -5.88
C LYS A 32 5.66 -8.59 -4.78
N SER A 33 5.79 -9.45 -3.77
CA SER A 33 6.65 -9.21 -2.60
C SER A 33 8.13 -9.14 -3.00
N SER A 34 8.58 -10.03 -3.88
CA SER A 34 9.95 -10.01 -4.43
C SER A 34 10.27 -8.73 -5.20
N ALA A 35 9.33 -8.22 -6.01
CA ALA A 35 9.55 -6.99 -6.75
C ALA A 35 9.70 -5.76 -5.82
N VAL A 36 8.89 -5.68 -4.75
CA VAL A 36 9.01 -4.60 -3.75
C VAL A 36 10.32 -4.74 -2.98
N GLU A 37 10.70 -5.95 -2.59
CA GLU A 37 11.96 -6.22 -1.89
C GLU A 37 13.18 -5.81 -2.74
N ASP A 38 13.23 -6.24 -4.01
CA ASP A 38 14.31 -5.91 -4.93
C ASP A 38 14.40 -4.41 -5.21
N MET A 39 13.25 -3.74 -5.32
CA MET A 39 13.17 -2.28 -5.41
C MET A 39 13.80 -1.60 -4.18
N CYS A 40 13.48 -2.04 -2.97
CA CYS A 40 14.05 -1.47 -1.74
C CYS A 40 15.56 -1.72 -1.63
N ARG A 41 16.00 -2.93 -1.97
CA ARG A 41 17.43 -3.30 -2.01
C ARG A 41 18.21 -2.44 -3.00
N SER A 42 17.61 -2.08 -4.14
CA SER A 42 18.27 -1.27 -5.17
C SER A 42 18.66 0.14 -4.70
N ILE A 43 18.00 0.65 -3.66
CA ILE A 43 18.23 1.99 -3.08
C ILE A 43 18.67 1.94 -1.61
N ASP A 44 19.03 0.76 -1.10
CA ASP A 44 19.41 0.53 0.31
C ASP A 44 18.36 1.06 1.31
N ALA A 45 17.07 0.92 0.97
CA ALA A 45 15.99 1.34 1.85
C ALA A 45 15.63 0.26 2.87
N THR A 46 15.39 0.67 4.11
CA THR A 46 14.81 -0.21 5.14
C THR A 46 13.50 -0.78 4.65
N TYR A 47 13.34 -2.10 4.75
CA TYR A 47 12.18 -2.83 4.26
C TYR A 47 11.65 -3.74 5.37
N GLU A 48 10.38 -3.57 5.74
CA GLU A 48 9.69 -4.41 6.72
C GLU A 48 8.48 -5.08 6.10
N VAL A 49 8.38 -6.40 6.27
CA VAL A 49 7.25 -7.19 5.82
C VAL A 49 6.35 -7.53 7.00
N VAL A 50 5.07 -7.20 6.88
CA VAL A 50 4.03 -7.59 7.82
C VAL A 50 2.96 -8.37 7.07
N ILE A 51 2.91 -9.68 7.29
CA ILE A 51 1.88 -10.56 6.75
C ILE A 51 0.64 -10.41 7.62
N ALA A 52 -0.42 -9.79 7.11
CA ALA A 52 -1.59 -9.42 7.89
C ALA A 52 -2.46 -10.61 8.30
N SER A 53 -2.47 -11.69 7.52
CA SER A 53 -3.28 -12.90 7.74
C SER A 53 -2.91 -13.66 9.03
N ILE A 54 -1.67 -13.54 9.50
CA ILE A 54 -1.15 -14.22 10.70
C ILE A 54 -1.07 -13.31 11.92
N ARG A 55 -1.68 -12.11 11.86
CA ARG A 55 -1.58 -11.07 12.90
C ARG A 55 -2.90 -10.90 13.63
N GLU A 56 -2.80 -10.39 14.85
CA GLU A 56 -3.93 -9.94 15.65
C GLU A 56 -4.07 -8.41 15.59
N PRO A 57 -5.25 -7.84 15.89
CA PRO A 57 -5.43 -6.39 15.91
C PRO A 57 -4.43 -5.65 16.83
N SER A 58 -4.01 -6.28 17.93
CA SER A 58 -3.02 -5.76 18.88
C SER A 58 -1.61 -5.64 18.28
N ASP A 59 -1.27 -6.39 17.24
CA ASP A 59 -0.01 -6.23 16.50
C ASP A 59 0.06 -4.89 15.74
N PHE A 60 -1.05 -4.16 15.64
CA PHE A 60 -1.13 -2.84 15.01
C PHE A 60 -1.57 -1.76 16.01
N SER A 61 -2.55 -2.07 16.86
CA SER A 61 -3.03 -1.17 17.92
C SER A 61 -2.09 -1.07 19.12
N GLY A 62 -1.04 -1.89 19.18
CA GLY A 62 -0.09 -1.97 20.29
C GLY A 62 -0.56 -2.90 21.40
N LEU A 63 0.39 -3.38 22.20
CA LEU A 63 0.11 -4.19 23.39
C LEU A 63 0.05 -3.28 24.62
N PRO A 64 -1.01 -3.35 25.44
CA PRO A 64 -1.10 -2.55 26.66
C PRO A 64 -0.03 -3.00 27.65
N VAL A 65 0.83 -2.08 28.05
CA VAL A 65 1.87 -2.27 29.05
C VAL A 65 1.68 -1.26 30.17
N ILE A 66 1.94 -1.69 31.40
CA ILE A 66 1.92 -0.79 32.56
C ILE A 66 3.30 -0.16 32.69
N THR A 67 3.34 1.17 32.66
CA THR A 67 4.53 1.98 32.90
C THR A 67 4.32 2.82 34.17
N ASP A 68 5.35 3.56 34.59
CA ASP A 68 5.24 4.49 35.71
C ASP A 68 4.24 5.64 35.45
N ASN A 69 3.90 5.89 34.17
CA ASN A 69 3.00 6.97 33.75
C ASN A 69 1.57 6.51 33.45
N GLY A 70 1.27 5.21 33.58
CA GLY A 70 -0.05 4.65 33.28
C GLY A 70 0.02 3.45 32.34
N VAL A 71 -1.04 3.27 31.54
CA VAL A 71 -1.08 2.23 30.50
C VAL A 71 -0.68 2.87 29.17
N GLU A 72 0.34 2.30 28.54
CA GLU A 72 0.81 2.68 27.20
C GLU A 72 0.61 1.52 26.23
N PHE A 73 0.38 1.82 24.96
CA PHE A 73 0.26 0.82 23.89
C PHE A 73 1.61 0.64 23.19
N ALA A 74 2.37 -0.35 23.64
CA ALA A 74 3.69 -0.63 23.13
C ALA A 74 3.64 -1.10 21.66
N PRO A 75 4.37 -0.45 20.74
CA PRO A 75 4.40 -0.85 19.34
C PRO A 75 5.24 -2.12 19.14
N PRO A 76 4.93 -2.92 18.12
CA PRO A 76 5.70 -4.10 17.74
C PRO A 76 7.10 -3.73 17.22
N ARG A 77 7.98 -4.74 17.15
CA ARG A 77 9.39 -4.54 16.76
C ARG A 77 9.57 -3.96 15.35
N TRP A 78 8.75 -4.38 14.39
CA TRP A 78 8.84 -3.89 13.01
C TRP A 78 8.60 -2.36 12.95
N ALA A 79 7.62 -1.85 13.71
CA ALA A 79 7.31 -0.43 13.75
C ALA A 79 8.45 0.37 14.37
N LYS A 80 9.04 -0.13 15.47
CA LYS A 80 10.23 0.48 16.09
C LYS A 80 11.40 0.56 15.11
N ARG A 81 11.69 -0.51 14.36
CA ARG A 81 12.78 -0.53 13.37
C ARG A 81 12.58 0.49 12.25
N LEU A 82 11.36 0.66 11.76
CA LEU A 82 11.06 1.69 10.76
C LEU A 82 11.22 3.11 11.33
N CYS A 83 10.81 3.33 12.57
CA CYS A 83 11.03 4.62 13.24
C CYS A 83 12.51 4.91 13.45
N ASP A 84 13.29 3.92 13.91
CA ASP A 84 14.73 4.07 14.12
C ASP A 84 15.48 4.37 12.81
N ALA A 85 15.01 3.79 11.69
CA ALA A 85 15.55 4.07 10.36
C ALA A 85 15.15 5.46 9.81
N GLY A 86 14.06 6.04 10.30
CA GLY A 86 13.52 7.32 9.85
C GLY A 86 12.92 7.32 8.44
N SER A 87 13.25 6.36 7.58
CA SER A 87 12.71 6.20 6.22
C SER A 87 12.79 4.73 5.75
N GLY A 88 12.05 4.38 4.70
CA GLY A 88 11.93 3.00 4.24
C GLY A 88 10.55 2.65 3.67
N VAL A 89 10.29 1.36 3.55
CA VAL A 89 9.04 0.81 3.00
C VAL A 89 8.44 -0.20 3.98
N LEU A 90 7.19 0.03 4.37
CA LEU A 90 6.35 -0.95 5.05
C LEU A 90 5.57 -1.73 3.98
N PHE A 91 5.79 -3.04 3.90
CA PHE A 91 5.05 -3.93 3.03
C PHE A 91 4.04 -4.77 3.81
N LEU A 92 2.75 -4.49 3.57
CA LEU A 92 1.62 -5.19 4.15
C LEU A 92 1.15 -6.30 3.19
N ASP A 93 1.58 -7.53 3.44
CA ASP A 93 1.18 -8.66 2.60
C ASP A 93 -0.12 -9.30 3.09
N GLU A 94 -0.83 -9.96 2.18
CA GLU A 94 -2.01 -10.76 2.49
C GLU A 94 -3.15 -10.00 3.20
N ILE A 95 -3.33 -8.71 2.89
CA ILE A 95 -4.33 -7.88 3.58
C ILE A 95 -5.77 -8.29 3.27
N SER A 96 -6.04 -8.93 2.12
CA SER A 96 -7.37 -9.44 1.79
C SER A 96 -7.71 -10.72 2.55
N THR A 97 -6.73 -11.49 3.02
CA THR A 97 -6.98 -12.67 3.87
C THR A 97 -6.98 -12.35 5.36
N ALA A 98 -6.73 -11.09 5.73
CA ALA A 98 -6.79 -10.65 7.12
C ALA A 98 -8.25 -10.51 7.59
N PRO A 99 -8.59 -10.98 8.81
CA PRO A 99 -9.92 -10.81 9.38
C PRO A 99 -10.36 -9.33 9.46
N PRO A 100 -11.67 -9.02 9.45
CA PRO A 100 -12.16 -7.65 9.47
C PRO A 100 -11.62 -6.78 10.62
N ALA A 101 -11.41 -7.36 11.81
CA ALA A 101 -10.84 -6.65 12.95
C ALA A 101 -9.38 -6.23 12.72
N VAL A 102 -8.61 -7.05 12.00
CA VAL A 102 -7.22 -6.74 11.62
C VAL A 102 -7.21 -5.65 10.55
N GLN A 103 -8.10 -5.72 9.55
CA GLN A 103 -8.24 -4.66 8.55
C GLN A 103 -8.62 -3.31 9.18
N ALA A 104 -9.50 -3.32 10.20
CA ALA A 104 -9.85 -2.12 10.95
C ALA A 104 -8.64 -1.51 11.68
N ALA A 105 -7.78 -2.35 12.27
CA ALA A 105 -6.55 -1.88 12.92
C ALA A 105 -5.53 -1.34 11.90
N LEU A 106 -5.41 -1.97 10.73
CA LEU A 106 -4.57 -1.50 9.62
C LEU A 106 -4.96 -0.12 9.11
N LEU A 107 -6.24 0.27 9.21
CA LEU A 107 -6.69 1.59 8.79
C LEU A 107 -5.91 2.71 9.51
N ARG A 108 -5.69 2.56 10.83
CA ARG A 108 -4.92 3.53 11.62
C ARG A 108 -3.45 3.60 11.17
N VAL A 109 -2.86 2.46 10.82
CA VAL A 109 -1.49 2.39 10.30
C VAL A 109 -1.36 3.10 8.95
N VAL A 110 -2.30 2.85 8.04
CA VAL A 110 -2.25 3.39 6.67
C VAL A 110 -2.63 4.88 6.62
N LEU A 111 -3.64 5.28 7.39
CA LEU A 111 -4.18 6.64 7.36
C LEU A 111 -3.46 7.57 8.33
N GLU A 112 -3.36 7.17 9.61
CA GLU A 112 -2.82 8.03 10.67
C GLU A 112 -1.31 7.84 10.84
N ARG A 113 -0.73 6.81 10.22
CA ARG A 113 0.68 6.44 10.40
C ARG A 113 1.01 6.16 11.86
N VAL A 114 0.09 5.55 12.61
CA VAL A 114 0.29 5.24 14.03
C VAL A 114 0.16 3.74 14.28
N VAL A 115 1.07 3.21 15.09
CA VAL A 115 1.10 1.82 15.57
C VAL A 115 1.28 1.84 17.08
N GLY A 116 0.33 1.32 17.86
CA GLY A 116 0.33 1.58 19.31
C GLY A 116 0.25 3.07 19.61
N ASP A 117 1.17 3.55 20.43
CA ASP A 117 1.39 4.98 20.71
C ASP A 117 2.56 5.57 19.89
N LEU A 118 3.06 4.84 18.88
CA LEU A 118 4.19 5.26 18.05
C LEU A 118 3.70 5.83 16.71
N THR A 119 4.06 7.07 16.42
CA THR A 119 3.90 7.67 15.09
C THR A 119 5.06 7.25 14.18
N LEU A 120 4.73 6.66 13.05
CA LEU A 120 5.66 6.28 12.00
C LEU A 120 6.14 7.54 11.23
N PRO A 121 7.43 7.63 10.86
CA PRO A 121 7.97 8.76 10.11
C PRO A 121 7.18 9.05 8.83
N ASP A 122 7.01 10.32 8.47
CA ASP A 122 6.34 10.70 7.23
C ASP A 122 7.09 10.18 6.01
N GLU A 123 8.40 9.97 6.13
CA GLU A 123 9.26 9.54 5.04
C GLU A 123 9.05 8.09 4.58
N LEU A 124 8.30 7.25 5.32
CA LEU A 124 8.05 5.87 4.90
C LEU A 124 7.02 5.79 3.76
N ALA A 125 7.26 4.91 2.80
CA ALA A 125 6.21 4.47 1.88
C ALA A 125 5.47 3.25 2.44
N ILE A 126 4.18 3.15 2.13
CA ILE A 126 3.36 1.98 2.49
C ILE A 126 2.95 1.30 1.18
N VAL A 127 3.30 0.02 1.05
CA VAL A 127 2.89 -0.83 -0.07
C VAL A 127 2.13 -2.01 0.52
N ALA A 128 1.02 -2.38 -0.09
CA ALA A 128 0.23 -3.53 0.32
C ALA A 128 0.03 -4.48 -0.85
N ALA A 129 -0.24 -5.75 -0.54
CA ALA A 129 -0.59 -6.76 -1.52
C ALA A 129 -1.88 -7.46 -1.12
N ALA A 130 -2.75 -7.65 -2.11
CA ALA A 130 -3.98 -8.41 -1.96
C ALA A 130 -4.14 -9.39 -3.11
N ASN A 131 -4.71 -10.54 -2.79
CA ASN A 131 -5.14 -11.53 -3.78
C ASN A 131 -6.64 -11.33 -4.05
N PRO A 132 -7.09 -11.43 -5.32
CA PRO A 132 -8.51 -11.39 -5.65
C PRO A 132 -9.33 -12.41 -4.83
N PRO A 133 -10.55 -12.07 -4.37
CA PRO A 133 -11.34 -12.93 -3.50
C PRO A 133 -11.69 -14.29 -4.11
N ASP A 134 -11.85 -14.35 -5.44
CA ASP A 134 -12.11 -15.58 -6.20
C ASP A 134 -10.92 -16.54 -6.22
N GLN A 135 -9.72 -16.05 -5.92
CA GLN A 135 -8.47 -16.81 -5.90
C GLN A 135 -7.96 -17.08 -4.47
N ALA A 136 -8.54 -16.41 -3.48
CA ALA A 136 -8.21 -16.59 -2.07
C ALA A 136 -9.28 -17.49 -1.42
N ALA A 137 -8.93 -18.75 -1.12
CA ALA A 137 -9.86 -19.71 -0.52
C ALA A 137 -10.52 -19.21 0.79
N ASP A 138 -9.82 -18.33 1.53
CA ASP A 138 -10.25 -17.70 2.79
C ASP A 138 -10.21 -16.17 2.73
N GLY A 139 -10.39 -15.59 1.53
CA GLY A 139 -10.31 -14.15 1.30
C GLY A 139 -11.53 -13.37 1.79
N TRP A 140 -11.28 -12.23 2.42
CA TRP A 140 -12.25 -11.18 2.69
C TRP A 140 -12.15 -10.09 1.62
N ASP A 141 -13.28 -9.48 1.27
CA ASP A 141 -13.23 -8.17 0.62
C ASP A 141 -12.54 -7.17 1.54
N LEU A 142 -11.75 -6.28 0.97
CA LEU A 142 -11.24 -5.14 1.73
C LEU A 142 -12.41 -4.28 2.18
N SER A 143 -12.39 -3.87 3.45
CA SER A 143 -13.36 -2.89 3.92
C SER A 143 -13.26 -1.61 3.07
N ALA A 144 -14.41 -1.03 2.71
CA ALA A 144 -14.45 0.20 1.90
C ALA A 144 -13.57 1.33 2.46
N PRO A 145 -13.47 1.56 3.79
CA PRO A 145 -12.54 2.55 4.35
C PRO A 145 -11.08 2.24 4.02
N LEU A 146 -10.66 0.98 4.16
CA LEU A 146 -9.27 0.59 3.88
C LEU A 146 -8.98 0.63 2.38
N ALA A 147 -9.88 0.09 1.54
CA ALA A 147 -9.74 0.09 0.08
C ALA A 147 -9.50 1.51 -0.47
N ASN A 148 -10.22 2.51 0.05
CA ASN A 148 -10.09 3.91 -0.39
C ASN A 148 -8.87 4.66 0.16
N ARG A 149 -7.99 4.02 0.94
CA ARG A 149 -6.70 4.60 1.35
C ARG A 149 -5.54 4.24 0.43
N PHE A 150 -5.75 3.38 -0.54
CA PHE A 150 -4.71 2.96 -1.48
C PHE A 150 -4.94 3.48 -2.90
N CYS A 151 -3.85 3.68 -3.64
CA CYS A 151 -3.80 3.62 -5.09
C CYS A 151 -3.74 2.14 -5.49
N HIS A 152 -4.69 1.67 -6.31
CA HIS A 152 -4.79 0.26 -6.68
C HIS A 152 -4.08 0.04 -8.00
N LEU A 153 -3.12 -0.89 -8.03
CA LEU A 153 -2.42 -1.31 -9.24
C LEU A 153 -2.68 -2.80 -9.48
N ASP A 154 -3.11 -3.16 -10.69
CA ASP A 154 -3.33 -4.55 -11.06
C ASP A 154 -2.02 -5.18 -11.57
N TRP A 155 -1.47 -6.06 -10.75
CA TRP A 155 -0.28 -6.85 -11.00
C TRP A 155 -0.59 -8.01 -11.95
N HIS A 156 -0.20 -7.84 -13.20
CA HIS A 156 -0.30 -8.88 -14.21
C HIS A 156 1.03 -9.65 -14.29
N VAL A 157 0.98 -10.88 -14.78
CA VAL A 157 2.19 -11.68 -15.03
C VAL A 157 2.20 -12.03 -16.50
N ASP A 158 3.05 -11.35 -17.27
CA ASP A 158 3.28 -11.69 -18.68
C ASP A 158 4.21 -12.92 -18.77
N PRO A 159 3.77 -14.02 -19.43
CA PRO A 159 4.61 -15.20 -19.64
C PRO A 159 5.96 -14.88 -20.30
N MET A 160 6.02 -13.88 -21.18
CA MET A 160 7.29 -13.49 -21.82
C MET A 160 8.24 -12.81 -20.85
N THR A 161 7.72 -12.00 -19.92
CA THR A 161 8.50 -11.43 -18.82
C THR A 161 9.06 -12.52 -17.92
N VAL A 162 8.26 -13.56 -17.62
CA VAL A 162 8.73 -14.70 -16.83
C VAL A 162 9.82 -15.47 -17.56
N ALA A 163 9.59 -15.84 -18.82
CA ALA A 163 10.56 -16.57 -19.63
C ALA A 163 11.89 -15.81 -19.77
N THR A 164 11.81 -14.51 -20.03
CA THR A 164 13.00 -13.64 -20.11
C THR A 164 13.69 -13.52 -18.75
N GLY A 165 12.92 -13.32 -17.68
CA GLY A 165 13.43 -13.18 -16.33
C GLY A 165 14.16 -14.42 -15.82
N LEU A 166 13.70 -15.62 -16.18
CA LEU A 166 14.37 -16.88 -15.84
C LEU A 166 15.72 -17.06 -16.54
N VAL A 167 15.90 -16.46 -17.71
CA VAL A 167 17.15 -16.58 -18.50
C VAL A 167 18.11 -15.42 -18.23
N ALA A 168 17.60 -14.20 -18.14
CA ALA A 168 18.37 -12.96 -18.11
C ALA A 168 18.29 -12.19 -16.78
N GLY A 169 17.46 -12.65 -15.83
CA GLY A 169 17.13 -11.93 -14.60
C GLY A 169 15.88 -11.06 -14.75
N PHE A 170 15.16 -10.85 -13.65
CA PHE A 170 13.98 -9.99 -13.62
C PHE A 170 14.38 -8.51 -13.52
N PRO A 171 13.62 -7.59 -14.15
CA PRO A 171 13.90 -6.17 -14.04
C PRO A 171 13.71 -5.69 -12.60
N THR A 172 14.72 -5.00 -12.06
CA THR A 172 14.61 -4.36 -10.76
C THR A 172 13.91 -3.00 -10.92
N PRO A 173 12.82 -2.74 -10.18
CA PRO A 173 12.15 -1.45 -10.23
C PRO A 173 13.08 -0.37 -9.66
N PHE A 174 13.11 0.80 -10.31
CA PHE A 174 13.92 1.94 -9.87
C PHE A 174 13.02 3.02 -9.26
N ILE A 175 13.29 3.41 -8.02
CA ILE A 175 12.58 4.51 -7.36
C ILE A 175 13.13 5.83 -7.87
N PRO A 176 12.33 6.65 -8.59
CA PRO A 176 12.80 7.90 -9.14
C PRO A 176 13.04 8.93 -8.02
N THR A 177 14.07 9.75 -8.19
CA THR A 177 14.18 11.01 -7.44
C THR A 177 13.16 11.99 -8.02
N LEU A 178 12.18 12.38 -7.22
CA LEU A 178 11.20 13.38 -7.64
C LEU A 178 11.89 14.74 -7.87
N PRO A 179 11.48 15.52 -8.89
CA PRO A 179 11.98 16.87 -9.08
C PRO A 179 11.81 17.71 -7.81
N LYS A 180 12.75 18.62 -7.56
CA LYS A 180 12.58 19.60 -6.47
C LYS A 180 11.27 20.36 -6.67
N GLU A 181 10.54 20.55 -5.58
CA GLU A 181 9.28 21.32 -5.56
C GLU A 181 8.21 20.76 -6.51
N TRP A 182 8.24 19.46 -6.83
CA TRP A 182 7.17 18.81 -7.60
C TRP A 182 5.80 19.00 -6.95
N GLU A 183 5.74 19.18 -5.62
CA GLU A 183 4.51 19.47 -4.88
C GLU A 183 3.82 20.75 -5.35
N ASN A 184 4.54 21.70 -5.97
CA ASN A 184 3.96 22.91 -6.56
C ASN A 184 2.99 22.60 -7.71
N GLN A 185 3.02 21.38 -8.28
CA GLN A 185 2.06 20.93 -9.29
C GLN A 185 0.75 20.41 -8.69
N ILE A 186 0.71 20.10 -7.38
CA ILE A 186 -0.48 19.55 -6.73
C ILE A 186 -1.68 20.50 -6.85
N PRO A 187 -1.57 21.82 -6.59
CA PRO A 187 -2.70 22.74 -6.75
C PRO A 187 -3.22 22.83 -8.19
N ILE A 188 -2.34 22.71 -9.18
CA ILE A 188 -2.72 22.72 -10.61
C ILE A 188 -3.53 21.47 -10.94
N ALA A 189 -3.03 20.30 -10.57
CA ALA A 189 -3.74 19.03 -10.75
C ALA A 189 -5.08 19.01 -9.99
N ALA A 190 -5.10 19.50 -8.75
CA ALA A 190 -6.32 19.64 -7.96
C ALA A 190 -7.33 20.60 -8.62
N GLY A 191 -6.87 21.70 -9.20
CA GLY A 191 -7.71 22.64 -9.95
C GLY A 191 -8.35 22.00 -11.20
N LEU A 192 -7.60 21.17 -11.93
CA LEU A 192 -8.13 20.42 -13.08
C LEU A 192 -9.20 19.39 -12.64
N VAL A 193 -8.93 18.64 -11.57
CA VAL A 193 -9.89 17.68 -11.00
C VAL A 193 -11.13 18.41 -10.47
N GLY A 194 -10.95 19.51 -9.74
CA GLY A 194 -12.04 20.33 -9.22
C GLY A 194 -12.90 20.93 -10.33
N GLY A 195 -12.29 21.46 -11.39
CA GLY A 195 -12.98 21.95 -12.59
C GLY A 195 -13.78 20.84 -13.28
N PHE A 196 -13.19 19.66 -13.46
CA PHE A 196 -13.89 18.49 -14.01
C PHE A 196 -15.09 18.08 -13.15
N LEU A 197 -14.92 17.98 -11.83
CA LEU A 197 -15.98 17.61 -10.90
C LEU A 197 -17.08 18.67 -10.79
N SER A 198 -16.77 19.96 -11.04
CA SER A 198 -17.78 21.02 -11.08
C SER A 198 -18.83 20.80 -12.18
N VAL A 199 -18.43 20.16 -13.28
CA VAL A 199 -19.29 19.78 -14.41
C VAL A 199 -19.85 18.37 -14.22
N ARG A 200 -19.03 17.42 -13.75
CA ARG A 200 -19.38 16.01 -13.57
C ARG A 200 -19.62 15.68 -12.09
N GLN A 201 -20.53 16.40 -11.46
CA GLN A 201 -20.77 16.34 -10.00
C GLN A 201 -21.11 14.92 -9.50
N SER A 202 -21.79 14.11 -10.32
CA SER A 202 -22.12 12.72 -9.99
C SER A 202 -20.91 11.79 -9.87
N LEU A 203 -19.71 12.24 -10.26
CA LEU A 203 -18.47 11.47 -10.14
C LEU A 203 -17.72 11.74 -8.82
N ALA A 204 -18.19 12.67 -7.99
CA ALA A 204 -17.51 13.03 -6.74
C ALA A 204 -17.51 11.88 -5.72
N ILE A 205 -18.59 11.11 -5.66
CA ILE A 205 -18.79 9.96 -4.77
C ILE A 205 -19.49 8.86 -5.57
N GLN A 206 -18.79 7.75 -5.84
CA GLN A 206 -19.33 6.61 -6.60
C GLN A 206 -19.02 5.26 -5.94
N PRO A 207 -19.71 4.89 -4.85
CA PRO A 207 -19.53 3.59 -4.25
C PRO A 207 -19.90 2.46 -5.23
N PRO A 208 -19.19 1.33 -5.19
CA PRO A 208 -19.46 0.20 -6.07
C PRO A 208 -20.86 -0.37 -5.83
N ILE A 209 -21.58 -0.63 -6.92
CA ILE A 209 -22.89 -1.30 -6.90
C ILE A 209 -22.71 -2.82 -6.96
N GLU A 210 -21.69 -3.27 -7.69
CA GLU A 210 -21.36 -4.68 -7.87
C GLU A 210 -20.53 -5.21 -6.71
N ARG A 211 -20.91 -6.37 -6.17
CA ARG A 211 -20.18 -7.01 -5.05
C ARG A 211 -18.72 -7.32 -5.39
N ALA A 212 -18.43 -7.69 -6.64
CA ALA A 212 -17.06 -7.98 -7.09
C ALA A 212 -16.11 -6.76 -6.98
N LEU A 213 -16.66 -5.54 -6.89
CA LEU A 213 -15.89 -4.30 -6.76
C LEU A 213 -15.92 -3.75 -5.33
N ALA A 214 -16.55 -4.43 -4.37
CA ALA A 214 -16.71 -3.93 -3.00
C ALA A 214 -15.37 -3.67 -2.30
N GLY A 215 -14.36 -4.50 -2.55
CA GLY A 215 -13.00 -4.35 -2.03
C GLY A 215 -12.08 -3.42 -2.84
N ARG A 216 -12.55 -2.84 -3.95
CA ARG A 216 -11.75 -1.95 -4.81
C ARG A 216 -11.90 -0.49 -4.40
N ALA A 217 -10.91 0.33 -4.76
CA ALA A 217 -11.00 1.77 -4.59
C ALA A 217 -12.04 2.37 -5.54
N TRP A 218 -12.70 3.42 -5.09
CA TRP A 218 -13.71 4.13 -5.86
C TRP A 218 -13.64 5.65 -5.61
N PRO A 219 -14.22 6.49 -6.50
CA PRO A 219 -14.19 7.95 -6.35
C PRO A 219 -14.86 8.41 -5.06
N SER A 220 -14.09 8.96 -4.14
CA SER A 220 -14.59 9.59 -2.91
C SER A 220 -13.70 10.78 -2.54
N PRO A 221 -14.22 11.80 -1.84
CA PRO A 221 -13.38 12.83 -1.24
C PRO A 221 -12.38 12.16 -0.30
N ARG A 222 -11.10 12.25 -0.64
CA ARG A 222 -10.00 11.84 0.23
C ARG A 222 -9.51 13.13 0.90
N THR A 223 -9.69 13.23 2.21
CA THR A 223 -9.06 14.27 3.04
C THR A 223 -7.61 13.91 3.29
#